data_AF-A0AAN8ID59-F1
#
_entry.id   AF-A0AAN8ID59-F1
#
_cell.length_a   1.000
_cell.length_b   1.000
_cell.length_c   1.000
_cell.angle_alpha   90.00
_cell.angle_beta   90.00
_cell.angle_gamma   90.00
#
_symmetry.space_group_name_H-M   'P 1'
#
loop_
_entity.id
_entity.type
_entity.pdbx_description
1 polymer ?
#
loop_
_entity_poly.entity_id
_entity_poly.type
_entity_poly.pdbx_seq_one_letter_code
_entity_poly.pdbx_strand_id
1 'polypeptide(L)'
;MQITRLSSSCLRNQQQILLTGLRLVLPSSSIIINRKSFARKHRPMTPPPTEKLENVSFIEDFVSPYIKGVKFTFTQNNRRKDFDLVLRHCSVAVVLYHTELKKFVFVRQFRPAVLVGHILRQPENFGKKLSEVRWSDYEAAHGYTLELCAGLIDKNVSIVEVTKEEIEEECGYSVKNEDIHLIGKFSIAAHEAGGVQYLFYAEIDDSMKITEGGGNAYEGEYITKVFLSESEVLEYVKNDYCTGPPSMLYGLLWWFAHKPNHKLIQPTSNSYEWKPINMMPMTDFKFEKMPSSPRFNPHRMNFTLGTLTRNWDLALCDDSVSILLYNENANELLLTQRFRPAALVGRVRHLTGGSVPFEEIDWESQPIEWAYTLELCSGHYKSGSSVEEIDQRVRDIVAKKCGYSLQDIRFVTSFIIGISFAGDRQRAYYARVNDSMRIKGWNPCEDIIPV
;
A
#
# COMPACT_ATOMS: atom_id res chain seq x y z
N MET A 1 -5.84 2.62 69.28
CA MET A 1 -7.08 1.82 69.45
C MET A 1 -7.98 2.18 68.30
N GLN A 2 -8.41 1.32 67.38
CA GLN A 2 -8.43 -0.12 67.30
C GLN A 2 -8.45 -0.49 65.80
N ILE A 3 -7.72 -1.53 65.44
CA ILE A 3 -7.63 -2.11 64.08
C ILE A 3 -8.84 -3.01 63.87
N THR A 4 -9.51 -2.92 62.71
CA THR A 4 -10.19 -4.09 62.12
C THR A 4 -10.21 -4.02 60.59
N ARG A 5 -10.21 -5.20 59.98
CA ARG A 5 -9.67 -5.59 58.67
C ARG A 5 -10.79 -6.03 57.70
N LEU A 6 -10.46 -6.00 56.39
CA LEU A 6 -11.03 -6.74 55.23
C LEU A 6 -12.40 -6.23 54.71
N SER A 7 -12.74 -6.25 53.42
CA SER A 7 -12.32 -7.11 52.30
C SER A 7 -12.51 -6.44 50.92
N SER A 8 -11.65 -6.85 49.97
CA SER A 8 -11.75 -6.68 48.52
C SER A 8 -12.88 -7.49 47.87
N SER A 9 -13.74 -6.88 47.05
CA SER A 9 -14.38 -7.53 45.89
C SER A 9 -15.33 -6.59 45.12
N CYS A 10 -15.38 -6.80 43.80
CA CYS A 10 -16.47 -6.44 42.89
C CYS A 10 -16.36 -5.14 42.06
N LEU A 11 -15.35 -5.07 41.20
CA LEU A 11 -15.51 -4.54 39.83
C LEU A 11 -15.48 -5.74 38.87
N ARG A 12 -16.65 -6.30 38.56
CA ARG A 12 -16.86 -7.19 37.41
C ARG A 12 -18.11 -6.72 36.69
N ASN A 13 -17.92 -6.15 35.50
CA ASN A 13 -18.84 -6.24 34.38
C ASN A 13 -18.04 -5.82 33.13
N GLN A 14 -17.21 -6.73 32.64
CA GLN A 14 -16.83 -6.75 31.23
C GLN A 14 -17.63 -7.89 30.60
N GLN A 15 -18.56 -7.52 29.73
CA GLN A 15 -19.24 -8.47 28.85
C GLN A 15 -18.21 -9.06 27.89
N GLN A 16 -18.03 -10.37 27.98
CA GLN A 16 -17.37 -11.20 26.99
C GLN A 16 -18.22 -11.23 25.73
N ILE A 17 -17.66 -10.77 24.61
CA ILE A 17 -18.12 -11.19 23.28
C ILE A 17 -17.24 -12.37 22.87
N LEU A 18 -17.84 -13.56 22.83
CA LEU A 18 -17.26 -14.77 22.26
C LEU A 18 -17.39 -14.66 20.72
N LEU A 19 -16.32 -14.26 20.06
CA LEU A 19 -16.09 -14.58 18.65
C LEU A 19 -14.96 -15.61 18.61
N THR A 20 -15.32 -16.86 18.34
CA THR A 20 -14.38 -17.95 18.05
C THR A 20 -13.77 -17.71 16.68
N GLY A 21 -12.46 -17.42 16.64
CA GLY A 21 -11.65 -17.33 15.42
C GLY A 21 -10.76 -16.09 15.41
N LEU A 22 -9.45 -16.28 15.64
CA LEU A 22 -8.40 -15.25 15.75
C LEU A 22 -8.61 -14.16 16.81
N ARG A 23 -8.21 -14.45 18.05
CA ARG A 23 -7.81 -13.39 18.98
C ARG A 23 -6.40 -12.93 18.63
N LEU A 24 -6.29 -11.77 17.97
CA LEU A 24 -5.11 -10.91 18.11
C LEU A 24 -5.12 -10.34 19.54
N VAL A 25 -4.67 -11.13 20.51
CA VAL A 25 -4.29 -10.60 21.82
C VAL A 25 -2.93 -9.95 21.63
N LEU A 26 -2.92 -8.69 21.21
CA LEU A 26 -1.77 -7.84 21.52
C LEU A 26 -1.73 -7.76 23.06
N PRO A 27 -0.59 -8.08 23.71
CA PRO A 27 -0.54 -8.13 25.17
C PRO A 27 -0.93 -6.76 25.73
N SER A 28 -2.10 -6.71 26.37
CA SER A 28 -2.53 -5.63 27.23
C SER A 28 -1.80 -5.74 28.57
N SER A 29 -0.48 -5.58 28.54
CA SER A 29 0.27 -5.24 29.74
C SER A 29 0.24 -3.73 29.85
N SER A 30 -0.45 -3.23 30.86
CA SER A 30 -0.27 -1.90 31.43
C SER A 30 1.19 -1.79 31.88
N ILE A 31 2.11 -1.54 30.94
CA ILE A 31 3.46 -1.16 31.28
C ILE A 31 3.35 0.29 31.73
N ILE A 32 3.27 0.48 33.04
CA ILE A 32 3.70 1.73 33.65
C ILE A 32 5.18 1.85 33.29
N ILE A 33 5.48 2.58 32.22
CA ILE A 33 6.85 2.92 31.86
C ILE A 33 7.33 3.88 32.94
N ASN A 34 8.00 3.31 33.94
CA ASN A 34 8.82 4.08 34.84
C ASN A 34 9.93 4.67 33.97
N ARG A 35 9.87 5.98 33.68
CA ARG A 35 10.90 6.73 32.94
C ARG A 35 12.21 6.74 33.74
N LYS A 36 12.89 5.61 33.84
CA LYS A 36 14.30 5.53 34.18
C LYS A 36 15.05 5.25 32.89
N SER A 37 15.66 6.32 32.38
CA SER A 37 16.56 6.36 31.25
C SER A 37 17.57 5.21 31.29
N PHE A 38 17.41 4.24 30.40
CA PHE A 38 18.54 3.41 29.97
C PHE A 38 19.33 4.20 28.93
N ALA A 39 20.21 5.07 29.42
CA ALA A 39 21.26 5.65 28.59
C ALA A 39 22.27 4.54 28.26
N ARG A 40 22.04 3.81 27.18
CA ARG A 40 23.15 3.13 26.48
C ARG A 40 24.03 4.26 25.96
N LYS A 41 25.29 4.31 26.41
CA LYS A 41 26.31 5.19 25.84
C LYS A 41 26.55 4.78 24.38
N HIS A 42 25.71 5.24 23.46
CA HIS A 42 26.12 5.35 22.08
C HIS A 42 27.21 6.42 22.03
N ARG A 43 28.39 6.05 21.53
CA ARG A 43 29.35 7.04 21.04
C ARG A 43 28.56 8.01 20.15
N PRO A 44 28.76 9.34 20.27
CA PRO A 44 28.25 10.26 19.26
C PRO A 44 28.93 9.84 17.95
N MET A 45 28.22 9.10 17.11
CA MET A 45 28.60 9.03 15.71
C MET A 45 28.32 10.42 15.19
N THR A 46 29.33 11.08 14.63
CA THR A 46 29.09 12.21 13.72
C THR A 46 27.96 11.79 12.79
N PRO A 47 26.90 12.61 12.62
CA PRO A 47 25.86 12.30 11.66
C PRO A 47 26.55 11.99 10.33
N PRO A 48 26.19 10.90 9.64
CA PRO A 48 26.68 10.69 8.30
C PRO A 48 26.38 11.97 7.49
N PRO A 49 27.28 12.38 6.58
CA PRO A 49 27.06 13.57 5.77
C PRO A 49 25.69 13.50 5.13
N THR A 50 24.93 14.58 5.27
CA THR A 50 23.56 14.69 4.75
C THR A 50 23.63 14.69 3.23
N GLU A 51 23.30 13.56 2.63
CA GLU A 51 23.23 13.41 1.18
C GLU A 51 22.08 14.26 0.64
N LYS A 52 22.36 15.06 -0.39
CA LYS A 52 21.40 15.95 -1.04
C LYS A 52 21.39 15.68 -2.53
N LEU A 53 20.27 16.00 -3.17
CA LEU A 53 20.19 15.95 -4.63
C LEU A 53 20.82 17.21 -5.22
N GLU A 54 21.57 17.01 -6.30
CA GLU A 54 22.14 18.08 -7.12
C GLU A 54 21.55 18.02 -8.53
N ASN A 55 21.69 19.11 -9.29
CA ASN A 55 21.28 19.19 -10.70
C ASN A 55 19.84 18.73 -10.99
N VAL A 56 18.92 19.01 -10.05
CA VAL A 56 17.52 18.60 -10.18
C VAL A 56 16.82 19.40 -11.27
N SER A 57 16.24 18.70 -12.23
CA SER A 57 15.42 19.28 -13.30
C SER A 57 14.28 18.34 -13.67
N PHE A 58 13.24 18.89 -14.29
CA PHE A 58 12.07 18.13 -14.73
C PHE A 58 11.84 18.35 -16.21
N ILE A 59 11.45 17.29 -16.90
CA ILE A 59 10.98 17.31 -18.29
C ILE A 59 9.49 16.96 -18.26
N GLU A 60 8.70 17.86 -18.85
CA GLU A 60 7.28 17.70 -19.12
C GLU A 60 7.08 17.34 -20.62
N ASP A 61 5.86 16.96 -21.02
CA ASP A 61 5.48 16.73 -22.42
C ASP A 61 6.35 15.71 -23.18
N PHE A 62 6.60 14.55 -22.56
CA PHE A 62 7.32 13.43 -23.18
C PHE A 62 6.50 12.14 -23.12
N VAL A 63 6.83 11.18 -23.97
CA VAL A 63 6.23 9.84 -23.93
C VAL A 63 7.08 8.94 -23.02
N SER A 64 6.54 8.60 -21.86
CA SER A 64 7.21 7.67 -20.95
C SER A 64 7.20 6.24 -21.51
N PRO A 65 8.35 5.53 -21.52
CA PRO A 65 8.36 4.10 -21.84
C PRO A 65 7.72 3.24 -20.74
N TYR A 66 7.56 3.79 -19.53
CA TYR A 66 7.09 3.07 -18.33
C TYR A 66 5.65 3.42 -17.96
N ILE A 67 5.24 4.69 -18.09
CA ILE A 67 3.90 5.17 -17.73
C ILE A 67 3.09 5.33 -19.03
N LYS A 68 2.37 4.28 -19.42
CA LYS A 68 1.58 4.24 -20.66
C LYS A 68 0.09 4.39 -20.38
N GLY A 69 -0.48 5.52 -20.80
CA GLY A 69 -1.91 5.79 -20.71
C GLY A 69 -2.71 5.06 -21.79
N VAL A 70 -3.88 4.55 -21.42
CA VAL A 70 -4.86 3.98 -22.37
C VAL A 70 -6.26 4.48 -22.01
N LYS A 71 -6.96 5.05 -22.98
CA LYS A 71 -8.38 5.37 -22.86
C LYS A 71 -9.18 4.11 -23.09
N PHE A 72 -9.88 3.63 -22.07
CA PHE A 72 -10.80 2.52 -22.16
C PHE A 72 -12.23 3.05 -22.25
N THR A 73 -12.94 2.72 -23.33
CA THR A 73 -14.34 3.08 -23.55
C THR A 73 -15.19 1.82 -23.64
N PHE A 74 -16.38 1.84 -23.05
CA PHE A 74 -17.33 0.73 -23.05
C PHE A 74 -18.76 1.25 -22.89
N THR A 75 -19.75 0.40 -23.14
CA THR A 75 -21.16 0.66 -22.90
C THR A 75 -21.63 -0.12 -21.67
N GLN A 76 -22.36 0.55 -20.77
CA GLN A 76 -23.03 -0.07 -19.63
C GLN A 76 -24.38 0.63 -19.42
N ASN A 77 -25.47 -0.14 -19.32
CA ASN A 77 -26.84 0.41 -19.20
C ASN A 77 -27.23 1.38 -20.34
N ASN A 78 -26.90 1.03 -21.58
CA ASN A 78 -27.11 1.89 -22.77
C ASN A 78 -26.42 3.26 -22.69
N ARG A 79 -25.43 3.43 -21.80
CA ARG A 79 -24.61 4.63 -21.69
C ARG A 79 -23.18 4.29 -22.02
N ARG A 80 -22.60 5.07 -22.92
CA ARG A 80 -21.17 5.04 -23.21
C ARG A 80 -20.42 5.69 -22.04
N LYS A 81 -19.39 5.03 -21.55
CA LYS A 81 -18.52 5.48 -20.46
C LYS A 81 -17.06 5.35 -20.90
N ASP A 82 -16.21 6.20 -20.38
CA ASP A 82 -14.77 6.11 -20.56
C ASP A 82 -14.00 6.15 -19.23
N PHE A 83 -12.82 5.57 -19.26
CA PHE A 83 -11.93 5.42 -18.11
C PHE A 83 -10.47 5.46 -18.56
N ASP A 84 -9.68 6.30 -17.90
CA ASP A 84 -8.24 6.40 -18.15
C ASP A 84 -7.49 5.33 -17.36
N LEU A 85 -6.80 4.45 -18.08
CA LEU A 85 -5.95 3.40 -17.53
C LEU A 85 -4.47 3.82 -17.56
N VAL A 86 -3.72 3.37 -16.56
CA VAL A 86 -2.24 3.34 -16.60
C VAL A 86 -1.81 1.91 -16.51
N LEU A 87 -1.23 1.40 -17.59
CA LEU A 87 -0.84 0.00 -17.65
C LEU A 87 0.41 -0.23 -16.83
N ARG A 88 0.37 -1.23 -15.95
CA ARG A 88 1.52 -1.66 -15.16
C ARG A 88 1.65 -3.17 -15.15
N HIS A 89 2.88 -3.62 -14.95
CA HIS A 89 3.16 -5.03 -14.72
C HIS A 89 2.56 -5.47 -13.37
N CYS A 90 2.19 -6.74 -13.32
CA CYS A 90 1.95 -7.41 -12.06
C CYS A 90 3.28 -7.57 -11.31
N SER A 91 3.25 -7.87 -10.02
CA SER A 91 4.46 -7.93 -9.20
C SER A 91 4.44 -9.06 -8.19
N VAL A 92 5.62 -9.38 -7.67
CA VAL A 92 5.84 -10.23 -6.51
C VAL A 92 6.42 -9.39 -5.37
N ALA A 93 6.20 -9.80 -4.13
CA ALA A 93 6.89 -9.28 -2.96
C ALA A 93 7.03 -10.41 -1.93
N VAL A 94 8.07 -10.37 -1.09
CA VAL A 94 8.34 -11.44 -0.13
C VAL A 94 8.75 -10.91 1.25
N VAL A 95 8.12 -11.43 2.29
CA VAL A 95 8.56 -11.28 3.67
C VAL A 95 9.66 -12.29 3.94
N LEU A 96 10.87 -11.81 4.19
CA LEU A 96 12.02 -12.65 4.53
C LEU A 96 12.30 -12.60 6.02
N TYR A 97 12.46 -13.78 6.64
CA TYR A 97 12.84 -13.89 8.05
C TYR A 97 14.11 -14.73 8.19
N HIS A 98 15.16 -14.11 8.72
CA HIS A 98 16.41 -14.78 8.98
C HIS A 98 16.32 -15.57 10.29
N THR A 99 16.42 -16.90 10.20
CA THR A 99 16.11 -17.81 11.29
C THR A 99 17.17 -17.81 12.39
N GLU A 100 18.44 -17.62 12.05
CA GLU A 100 19.53 -17.55 13.04
C GLU A 100 19.58 -16.18 13.73
N LEU A 101 19.51 -15.08 12.96
CA LEU A 101 19.53 -13.72 13.49
C LEU A 101 18.22 -13.34 14.22
N LYS A 102 17.12 -14.05 13.96
CA LYS A 102 15.76 -13.72 14.44
C LYS A 102 15.35 -12.30 14.03
N LYS A 103 15.60 -11.98 12.76
CA LYS A 103 15.35 -10.67 12.17
C LYS A 103 14.64 -10.80 10.84
N PHE A 104 13.76 -9.85 10.54
CA PHE A 104 13.27 -9.64 9.20
C PHE A 104 14.34 -9.00 8.33
N VAL A 105 14.33 -9.35 7.04
CA VAL A 105 15.15 -8.70 6.02
C VAL A 105 14.26 -7.86 5.14
N PHE A 106 14.61 -6.58 5.08
CA PHE A 106 13.98 -5.58 4.22
C PHE A 106 15.02 -5.05 3.24
N VAL A 107 14.53 -4.36 2.22
CA VAL A 107 15.35 -3.57 1.32
C VAL A 107 15.12 -2.09 1.54
N ARG A 108 16.19 -1.30 1.42
CA ARG A 108 16.16 0.15 1.44
C ARG A 108 16.69 0.68 0.12
N GLN A 109 15.89 1.51 -0.53
CA GLN A 109 16.19 2.09 -1.83
C GLN A 109 15.65 3.52 -1.93
N PHE A 110 16.25 4.32 -2.82
CA PHE A 110 15.83 5.70 -3.05
C PHE A 110 14.69 5.73 -4.07
N ARG A 111 13.55 6.29 -3.70
CA ARG A 111 12.36 6.45 -4.54
C ARG A 111 12.12 7.94 -4.83
N PRO A 112 12.46 8.44 -6.04
CA PRO A 112 12.32 9.87 -6.36
C PRO A 112 10.91 10.41 -6.18
N ALA A 113 9.89 9.63 -6.55
CA ALA A 113 8.49 10.01 -6.35
C ALA A 113 8.14 10.26 -4.87
N VAL A 114 8.69 9.46 -3.96
CA VAL A 114 8.48 9.62 -2.51
C VAL A 114 9.12 10.91 -2.00
N LEU A 115 10.34 11.22 -2.46
CA LEU A 115 11.00 12.49 -2.14
C LEU A 115 10.18 13.68 -2.64
N VAL A 116 9.78 13.66 -3.92
CA VAL A 116 8.98 14.73 -4.53
C VAL A 116 7.69 14.93 -3.76
N GLY A 117 6.95 13.84 -3.48
CA GLY A 117 5.74 13.91 -2.67
C GLY A 117 6.00 14.48 -1.27
N HIS A 118 7.09 14.07 -0.61
CA HIS A 118 7.45 14.60 0.72
C HIS A 118 7.73 16.11 0.68
N ILE A 119 8.46 16.59 -0.32
CA ILE A 119 8.84 17.99 -0.48
C ILE A 119 7.62 18.86 -0.81
N LEU A 120 6.74 18.38 -1.69
CA LEU A 120 5.49 19.10 -2.04
C LEU A 120 4.48 19.15 -0.88
N ARG A 121 4.64 18.29 0.13
CA ARG A 121 3.87 18.31 1.38
C ARG A 121 4.41 19.30 2.42
N GLN A 122 5.53 19.99 2.16
CA GLN A 122 6.04 21.01 3.07
C GLN A 122 5.30 22.33 2.90
N PRO A 123 4.97 23.06 3.99
CA PRO A 123 4.16 24.27 3.95
C PRO A 123 4.64 25.33 2.95
N GLU A 124 5.96 25.51 2.86
CA GLU A 124 6.59 26.46 1.96
C GLU A 124 6.46 26.10 0.47
N ASN A 125 6.02 24.89 0.13
CA ASN A 125 5.88 24.41 -1.25
C ASN A 125 4.43 24.18 -1.69
N PHE A 126 3.45 24.47 -0.85
CA PHE A 126 2.05 24.30 -1.23
C PHE A 126 1.71 25.13 -2.49
N GLY A 127 1.17 24.44 -3.49
CA GLY A 127 0.75 25.06 -4.76
C GLY A 127 1.88 25.47 -5.70
N LYS A 128 3.16 25.25 -5.33
CA LYS A 128 4.29 25.52 -6.21
C LYS A 128 4.33 24.55 -7.38
N LYS A 129 4.78 25.04 -8.53
CA LYS A 129 5.23 24.21 -9.64
C LYS A 129 6.57 23.55 -9.29
N LEU A 130 6.88 22.41 -9.89
CA LEU A 130 8.15 21.69 -9.66
C LEU A 130 9.39 22.56 -9.95
N SER A 131 9.27 23.51 -10.90
CA SER A 131 10.31 24.48 -11.24
C SER A 131 10.53 25.59 -10.20
N GLU A 132 9.60 25.77 -9.26
CA GLU A 132 9.65 26.81 -8.22
C GLU A 132 10.18 26.27 -6.88
N VAL A 133 10.35 24.95 -6.78
CA VAL A 133 10.84 24.27 -5.57
C VAL A 133 12.36 24.37 -5.50
N ARG A 134 12.89 24.75 -4.33
CA ARG A 134 14.34 24.73 -4.06
C ARG A 134 14.78 23.35 -3.57
N TRP A 135 15.04 22.45 -4.52
CA TRP A 135 15.38 21.05 -4.23
C TRP A 135 16.63 20.87 -3.36
N SER A 136 17.60 21.79 -3.44
CA SER A 136 18.83 21.78 -2.62
C SER A 136 18.60 21.98 -1.12
N ASP A 137 17.41 22.43 -0.72
CA ASP A 137 17.06 22.67 0.67
C ASP A 137 16.79 21.34 1.42
N TYR A 138 16.50 20.25 0.70
CA TYR A 138 16.06 18.97 1.26
C TYR A 138 17.12 17.87 1.21
N GLU A 139 17.09 16.98 2.19
CA GLU A 139 17.94 15.80 2.24
C GLU A 139 17.34 14.64 1.45
N ALA A 140 18.19 13.86 0.78
CA ALA A 140 17.83 12.65 0.07
C ALA A 140 17.20 11.58 1.00
N ALA A 141 17.50 11.65 2.30
CA ALA A 141 16.95 10.78 3.34
C ALA A 141 15.43 10.64 3.27
N HIS A 142 14.70 11.69 2.88
CA HIS A 142 13.24 11.70 2.75
C HIS A 142 12.70 10.90 1.56
N GLY A 143 13.55 10.57 0.59
CA GLY A 143 13.22 9.72 -0.55
C GLY A 143 13.51 8.24 -0.32
N TYR A 144 14.17 7.87 0.78
CA TYR A 144 14.46 6.47 1.07
C TYR A 144 13.27 5.78 1.72
N THR A 145 12.89 4.65 1.13
CA THR A 145 11.84 3.77 1.61
C THR A 145 12.43 2.53 2.27
N LEU A 146 11.63 1.90 3.14
CA LEU A 146 11.89 0.55 3.64
C LEU A 146 10.82 -0.34 3.03
N GLU A 147 11.22 -1.35 2.29
CA GLU A 147 10.34 -2.17 1.45
C GLU A 147 10.62 -3.66 1.67
N LEU A 148 9.68 -4.51 1.25
CA LEU A 148 9.95 -5.92 1.04
C LEU A 148 10.79 -6.10 -0.21
N CYS A 149 11.54 -7.19 -0.28
CA CYS A 149 12.11 -7.63 -1.55
C CYS A 149 10.98 -7.88 -2.55
N ALA A 150 11.07 -7.30 -3.75
CA ALA A 150 9.94 -7.24 -4.68
C ALA A 150 10.38 -6.97 -6.12
N GLY A 151 9.66 -7.56 -7.08
CA GLY A 151 9.98 -7.43 -8.50
C GLY A 151 8.76 -7.50 -9.40
N LEU A 152 8.96 -7.19 -10.69
CA LEU A 152 7.91 -7.23 -11.70
C LEU A 152 7.75 -8.64 -12.26
N ILE A 153 6.52 -8.99 -12.66
CA ILE A 153 6.24 -10.19 -13.44
C ILE A 153 6.29 -9.79 -14.91
N ASP A 154 7.48 -9.87 -15.49
CA ASP A 154 7.80 -9.47 -16.87
C ASP A 154 8.53 -10.55 -17.69
N LYS A 155 8.78 -11.71 -17.08
CA LYS A 155 9.39 -12.89 -17.70
C LYS A 155 8.39 -14.04 -17.79
N ASN A 156 8.60 -14.95 -18.75
CA ASN A 156 7.78 -16.15 -18.92
C ASN A 156 8.30 -17.32 -18.08
N VAL A 157 8.34 -17.14 -16.75
CA VAL A 157 8.70 -18.17 -15.77
C VAL A 157 7.62 -18.26 -14.69
N SER A 158 7.70 -19.25 -13.81
CA SER A 158 6.72 -19.38 -12.72
C SER A 158 6.81 -18.19 -11.76
N ILE A 159 5.69 -17.80 -11.15
CA ILE A 159 5.66 -16.68 -10.18
C ILE A 159 6.62 -16.91 -8.99
N VAL A 160 6.77 -18.17 -8.58
CA VAL A 160 7.72 -18.55 -7.52
C VAL A 160 9.16 -18.38 -8.00
N GLU A 161 9.46 -18.71 -9.25
CA GLU A 161 10.81 -18.49 -9.82
C GLU A 161 11.13 -16.99 -9.92
N VAL A 162 10.17 -16.15 -10.36
CA VAL A 162 10.35 -14.68 -10.32
C VAL A 162 10.70 -14.25 -8.89
N THR A 163 9.93 -14.70 -7.90
CA THR A 163 10.18 -14.36 -6.49
C THR A 163 11.56 -14.80 -6.01
N LYS A 164 12.03 -15.98 -6.43
CA LYS A 164 13.35 -16.48 -6.10
C LYS A 164 14.47 -15.64 -6.74
N GLU A 165 14.34 -15.30 -8.02
CA GLU A 165 15.30 -14.43 -8.72
C GLU A 165 15.45 -13.09 -7.98
N GLU A 166 14.34 -12.48 -7.54
CA GLU A 166 14.38 -11.23 -6.77
C GLU A 166 15.08 -11.38 -5.42
N ILE A 167 14.87 -12.49 -4.70
CA ILE A 167 15.58 -12.76 -3.43
C ILE A 167 17.09 -12.90 -3.67
N GLU A 168 17.49 -13.58 -4.75
CA GLU A 168 18.89 -13.76 -5.13
C GLU A 168 19.53 -12.43 -5.53
N GLU A 169 18.83 -11.60 -6.29
CA GLU A 169 19.34 -10.32 -6.82
C GLU A 169 19.38 -9.22 -5.75
N GLU A 170 18.26 -8.96 -5.07
CA GLU A 170 18.16 -7.87 -4.11
C GLU A 170 18.77 -8.24 -2.75
N CYS A 171 18.60 -9.50 -2.32
CA CYS A 171 18.97 -9.94 -0.97
C CYS A 171 20.21 -10.86 -0.91
N GLY A 172 20.56 -11.56 -2.00
CA GLY A 172 21.75 -12.41 -2.08
C GLY A 172 21.61 -13.79 -1.43
N TYR A 173 20.38 -14.31 -1.30
CA TYR A 173 20.11 -15.63 -0.72
C TYR A 173 19.43 -16.55 -1.73
N SER A 174 19.88 -17.80 -1.84
CA SER A 174 19.26 -18.80 -2.71
C SER A 174 18.29 -19.66 -1.91
N VAL A 175 17.00 -19.34 -2.02
CA VAL A 175 15.90 -20.07 -1.37
C VAL A 175 15.33 -21.09 -2.36
N LYS A 176 14.99 -22.28 -1.89
CA LYS A 176 14.34 -23.28 -2.75
C LYS A 176 12.89 -22.93 -3.01
N ASN A 177 12.37 -23.30 -4.18
CA ASN A 177 11.01 -22.97 -4.58
C ASN A 177 9.95 -23.52 -3.61
N GLU A 178 10.17 -24.71 -3.05
CA GLU A 178 9.28 -25.33 -2.07
C GLU A 178 9.19 -24.59 -0.73
N ASP A 179 10.19 -23.77 -0.40
CA ASP A 179 10.29 -22.98 0.84
C ASP A 179 9.78 -21.53 0.67
N ILE A 180 9.29 -21.18 -0.53
CA ILE A 180 8.67 -19.89 -0.84
C ILE A 180 7.15 -20.06 -0.78
N HIS A 181 6.54 -19.53 0.27
CA HIS A 181 5.14 -19.80 0.59
C HIS A 181 4.25 -18.60 0.29
N LEU A 182 3.17 -18.82 -0.47
CA LEU A 182 2.22 -17.76 -0.80
C LEU A 182 1.44 -17.33 0.45
N ILE A 183 1.52 -16.04 0.79
CA ILE A 183 0.67 -15.39 1.79
C ILE A 183 -0.68 -15.03 1.16
N GLY A 184 -0.68 -14.40 -0.01
CA GLY A 184 -1.90 -13.91 -0.63
C GLY A 184 -1.68 -13.28 -2.00
N LYS A 185 -2.79 -13.00 -2.68
CA LYS A 185 -2.83 -12.35 -4.00
C LYS A 185 -3.81 -11.19 -3.94
N PHE A 186 -3.42 -10.01 -4.39
CA PHE A 186 -4.21 -8.79 -4.26
C PHE A 186 -4.26 -8.03 -5.58
N SER A 187 -5.39 -7.37 -5.85
CA SER A 187 -5.42 -6.34 -6.89
C SER A 187 -4.76 -5.08 -6.33
N ILE A 188 -3.77 -4.57 -7.05
CA ILE A 188 -3.06 -3.33 -6.75
C ILE A 188 -3.43 -2.26 -7.76
N ALA A 189 -3.44 -1.00 -7.33
CA ALA A 189 -3.76 0.14 -8.18
C ALA A 189 -5.09 -0.03 -8.96
N ALA A 190 -6.12 -0.61 -8.32
CA ALA A 190 -7.41 -0.93 -8.95
C ALA A 190 -8.16 0.30 -9.52
N HIS A 191 -7.76 1.51 -9.14
CA HIS A 191 -8.33 2.75 -9.63
C HIS A 191 -7.70 3.24 -10.94
N GLU A 192 -6.67 2.56 -11.46
CA GLU A 192 -5.90 2.98 -12.65
C GLU A 192 -5.37 1.81 -13.50
N ALA A 193 -4.84 0.75 -12.88
CA ALA A 193 -4.14 -0.34 -13.57
C ALA A 193 -4.79 -1.70 -13.33
N GLY A 194 -5.16 -1.98 -12.07
CA GLY A 194 -5.72 -3.28 -11.66
C GLY A 194 -4.77 -4.46 -11.73
N GLY A 195 -3.46 -4.22 -11.69
CA GLY A 195 -2.44 -5.28 -11.67
C GLY A 195 -2.60 -6.22 -10.46
N VAL A 196 -1.96 -7.38 -10.51
CA VAL A 196 -1.97 -8.37 -9.43
C VAL A 196 -0.62 -8.35 -8.73
N GLN A 197 -0.63 -8.27 -7.40
CA GLN A 197 0.56 -8.53 -6.59
C GLN A 197 0.44 -9.87 -5.87
N TYR A 198 1.48 -10.68 -5.95
CA TYR A 198 1.64 -11.91 -5.19
C TYR A 198 2.55 -11.62 -4.01
N LEU A 199 2.09 -11.93 -2.80
CA LEU A 199 2.87 -11.74 -1.59
C LEU A 199 3.27 -13.10 -1.02
N PHE A 200 4.56 -13.28 -0.74
CA PHE A 200 5.16 -14.51 -0.26
C PHE A 200 5.81 -14.34 1.11
N TYR A 201 6.15 -15.47 1.72
CA TYR A 201 6.99 -15.60 2.90
C TYR A 201 8.09 -16.63 2.62
N ALA A 202 9.31 -16.37 3.08
CA ALA A 202 10.37 -17.35 3.12
C ALA A 202 11.27 -17.15 4.33
N GLU A 203 11.84 -18.26 4.81
CA GLU A 203 12.87 -18.27 5.83
C GLU A 203 14.25 -18.43 5.19
N ILE A 204 15.24 -17.72 5.74
CA ILE A 204 16.62 -17.74 5.25
C ILE A 204 17.61 -17.93 6.40
N ASP A 205 18.81 -18.38 6.08
CA ASP A 205 19.97 -18.43 6.97
C ASP A 205 21.28 -18.18 6.22
N ASP A 206 22.39 -18.12 6.95
CA ASP A 206 23.71 -17.83 6.37
C ASP A 206 24.21 -18.93 5.41
N SER A 207 23.67 -20.15 5.48
CA SER A 207 24.04 -21.23 4.54
C SER A 207 23.49 -21.02 3.13
N MET A 208 22.42 -20.22 3.00
CA MET A 208 21.79 -19.88 1.73
C MET A 208 22.42 -18.65 1.06
N LYS A 209 23.35 -17.95 1.74
CA LYS A 209 23.95 -16.72 1.21
C LYS A 209 24.88 -17.02 0.04
N ILE A 210 24.60 -16.39 -1.11
CA ILE A 210 25.38 -16.54 -2.35
C ILE A 210 26.10 -15.25 -2.76
N THR A 211 25.54 -14.09 -2.43
CA THR A 211 26.12 -12.77 -2.72
C THR A 211 25.76 -11.77 -1.62
N GLU A 212 26.17 -10.50 -1.77
CA GLU A 212 25.66 -9.43 -0.91
C GLU A 212 24.29 -8.88 -1.34
N GLY A 213 23.72 -9.34 -2.47
CA GLY A 213 22.57 -8.71 -3.11
C GLY A 213 22.89 -7.30 -3.60
N GLY A 214 21.87 -6.46 -3.71
CA GLY A 214 22.01 -5.03 -4.02
C GLY A 214 21.23 -4.53 -5.23
N GLY A 215 20.51 -5.41 -5.94
CA GLY A 215 19.74 -5.08 -7.13
C GLY A 215 20.61 -4.97 -8.39
N ASN A 216 19.98 -4.66 -9.52
CA ASN A 216 20.65 -4.51 -10.79
C ASN A 216 21.15 -3.08 -11.05
N ALA A 217 22.46 -2.87 -10.90
CA ALA A 217 23.09 -1.57 -11.14
C ALA A 217 22.96 -1.05 -12.58
N TYR A 218 22.84 -1.94 -13.58
CA TYR A 218 22.64 -1.55 -14.99
C TYR A 218 21.22 -1.03 -15.23
N GLU A 219 20.26 -1.45 -14.42
CA GLU A 219 18.88 -0.94 -14.40
C GLU A 219 18.72 0.26 -13.45
N GLY A 220 19.83 0.72 -12.86
CA GLY A 220 19.86 1.89 -11.99
C GLY A 220 19.35 1.59 -10.58
N GLU A 221 19.30 0.32 -10.18
CA GLU A 221 18.91 -0.11 -8.84
C GLU A 221 20.09 -0.08 -7.88
N TYR A 222 19.86 0.50 -6.70
CA TYR A 222 20.85 0.63 -5.65
C TYR A 222 20.16 0.33 -4.34
N ILE A 223 20.23 -0.95 -3.98
CA ILE A 223 19.45 -1.53 -2.91
C ILE A 223 20.38 -1.89 -1.76
N THR A 224 19.93 -1.63 -0.53
CA THR A 224 20.67 -1.98 0.69
C THR A 224 19.79 -2.81 1.61
N LYS A 225 20.33 -3.91 2.15
CA LYS A 225 19.60 -4.76 3.10
C LYS A 225 19.51 -4.10 4.46
N VAL A 226 18.34 -4.19 5.08
CA VAL A 226 18.07 -3.72 6.44
C VAL A 226 17.52 -4.87 7.25
N PHE A 227 18.20 -5.19 8.35
CA PHE A 227 17.80 -6.26 9.26
C PHE A 227 17.16 -5.67 10.51
N LEU A 228 15.87 -5.95 10.74
CA LEU A 228 15.15 -5.51 11.93
C LEU A 228 14.70 -6.70 12.76
N SER A 229 14.94 -6.64 14.07
CA SER A 229 14.33 -7.54 15.04
C SER A 229 12.81 -7.42 15.04
N GLU A 230 12.14 -8.45 15.53
CA GLU A 230 10.69 -8.43 15.67
C GLU A 230 10.17 -7.24 16.51
N SER A 231 10.91 -6.84 17.56
CA SER A 231 10.56 -5.67 18.37
C SER A 231 10.65 -4.38 17.58
N GLU A 232 11.69 -4.20 16.77
CA GLU A 232 11.87 -3.01 15.92
C GLU A 232 10.76 -2.95 14.85
N VAL A 233 10.39 -4.11 14.28
CA VAL A 233 9.27 -4.18 13.33
C VAL A 233 7.93 -3.87 13.99
N LEU A 234 7.68 -4.35 15.21
CA LEU A 234 6.46 -4.01 15.96
C LEU A 234 6.38 -2.51 16.26
N GLU A 235 7.50 -1.86 16.56
CA GLU A 235 7.56 -0.41 16.74
C GLU A 235 7.30 0.31 15.40
N TYR A 236 7.92 -0.16 14.31
CA TYR A 236 7.72 0.38 12.97
C TYR A 236 6.25 0.37 12.53
N VAL A 237 5.56 -0.78 12.69
CA VAL A 237 4.15 -0.95 12.28
C VAL A 237 3.17 -0.15 13.16
N LYS A 238 3.57 0.18 14.40
CA LYS A 238 2.76 1.02 15.31
C LYS A 238 2.92 2.52 15.06
N ASN A 239 3.83 2.92 14.18
CA ASN A 239 4.10 4.32 13.90
C ASN A 239 2.89 4.99 13.19
N ASP A 240 2.73 6.30 13.41
CA ASP A 240 1.71 7.10 12.72
C ASP A 240 2.04 7.33 11.25
N TYR A 241 3.29 7.12 10.86
CA TYR A 241 3.75 7.16 9.49
C TYR A 241 4.78 6.06 9.19
N CYS A 242 4.37 5.12 8.34
CA CYS A 242 5.24 4.07 7.80
C CYS A 242 5.68 4.46 6.38
N THR A 243 6.98 4.44 6.12
CA THR A 243 7.56 4.70 4.79
C THR A 243 7.45 3.52 3.82
N GLY A 244 6.94 2.38 4.28
CA GLY A 244 6.74 1.18 3.48
C GLY A 244 5.33 1.08 2.89
N PRO A 245 5.16 0.32 1.80
CA PRO A 245 3.88 0.17 1.11
C PRO A 245 2.88 -0.69 1.91
N PRO A 246 1.57 -0.63 1.59
CA PRO A 246 0.53 -1.41 2.26
C PRO A 246 0.79 -2.93 2.29
N SER A 247 1.36 -3.48 1.22
CA SER A 247 1.67 -4.91 1.12
C SER A 247 2.72 -5.36 2.14
N MET A 248 3.70 -4.49 2.44
CA MET A 248 4.65 -4.72 3.52
C MET A 248 3.94 -4.78 4.87
N LEU A 249 3.11 -3.77 5.18
CA LEU A 249 2.36 -3.74 6.45
C LEU A 249 1.46 -4.97 6.60
N TYR A 250 0.75 -5.36 5.53
CA TYR A 250 -0.07 -6.56 5.53
C TYR A 250 0.76 -7.83 5.77
N GLY A 251 1.89 -8.00 5.07
CA GLY A 251 2.77 -9.17 5.27
C GLY A 251 3.30 -9.30 6.70
N LEU A 252 3.68 -8.17 7.31
CA LEU A 252 4.15 -8.15 8.70
C LEU A 252 3.02 -8.44 9.70
N LEU A 253 1.84 -7.84 9.52
CA LEU A 253 0.67 -8.13 10.35
C LEU A 253 0.23 -9.59 10.23
N TRP A 254 0.25 -10.14 9.02
CA TRP A 254 0.02 -11.55 8.77
C TRP A 254 1.02 -12.40 9.54
N TRP A 255 2.32 -12.09 9.46
CA TRP A 255 3.34 -12.87 10.16
C TRP A 255 3.13 -12.87 11.68
N PHE A 256 2.89 -11.71 12.29
CA PHE A 256 2.63 -11.63 13.73
C PHE A 256 1.35 -12.34 14.16
N ALA A 257 0.32 -12.37 13.31
CA ALA A 257 -0.91 -13.11 13.57
C ALA A 257 -0.70 -14.64 13.52
N HIS A 258 0.26 -15.12 12.72
CA HIS A 258 0.53 -16.56 12.55
C HIS A 258 1.67 -17.09 13.41
N LYS A 259 2.53 -16.21 13.94
CA LYS A 259 3.65 -16.56 14.82
C LYS A 259 3.29 -17.54 15.95
N PRO A 260 2.17 -17.39 16.70
CA PRO A 260 1.86 -18.25 17.84
C PRO A 260 1.67 -19.73 17.50
N ASN A 261 1.41 -20.05 16.22
CA ASN A 261 1.03 -21.40 15.80
C ASN A 261 2.15 -22.19 15.12
N HIS A 262 3.32 -21.58 14.82
CA HIS A 262 4.46 -22.18 14.09
C HIS A 262 4.08 -22.98 12.82
N LYS A 263 2.89 -22.76 12.30
CA LYS A 263 2.38 -23.39 11.08
C LYS A 263 2.10 -22.26 10.13
N LEU A 264 2.87 -22.20 9.05
CA LEU A 264 2.50 -21.45 7.87
C LEU A 264 1.17 -22.03 7.40
N ILE A 265 0.08 -21.35 7.75
CA ILE A 265 -1.23 -21.73 7.28
C ILE A 265 -1.22 -21.34 5.81
N GLN A 266 -0.95 -22.33 4.94
CA GLN A 266 -1.24 -22.21 3.52
C GLN A 266 -2.70 -21.75 3.38
N PRO A 267 -3.05 -20.89 2.40
CA PRO A 267 -4.43 -20.48 2.18
C PRO A 267 -5.33 -21.72 2.09
N THR A 268 -6.06 -22.00 3.17
CA THR A 268 -7.01 -23.12 3.21
C THR A 268 -8.23 -22.74 2.39
N SER A 269 -9.05 -23.72 1.98
CA SER A 269 -10.28 -23.43 1.24
C SER A 269 -11.12 -22.43 2.04
N ASN A 270 -11.24 -21.20 1.54
CA ASN A 270 -11.97 -20.16 2.22
C ASN A 270 -13.42 -20.61 2.42
N SER A 271 -13.91 -20.61 3.66
CA SER A 271 -15.32 -20.86 3.96
C SER A 271 -16.24 -19.73 3.48
N TYR A 272 -15.66 -18.58 3.14
CA TYR A 272 -16.35 -17.38 2.67
C TYR A 272 -15.77 -16.90 1.35
N GLU A 273 -16.64 -16.69 0.37
CA GLU A 273 -16.33 -16.07 -0.91
C GLU A 273 -17.21 -14.83 -1.07
N TRP A 274 -16.60 -13.65 -1.16
CA TRP A 274 -17.34 -12.43 -1.45
C TRP A 274 -17.76 -12.42 -2.93
N LYS A 275 -19.03 -12.10 -3.19
CA LYS A 275 -19.57 -11.92 -4.55
C LYS A 275 -20.16 -10.54 -4.70
N PRO A 276 -19.76 -9.78 -5.75
CA PRO A 276 -20.38 -8.49 -6.02
C PRO A 276 -21.86 -8.67 -6.39
N ILE A 277 -22.68 -7.73 -5.95
CA ILE A 277 -24.12 -7.67 -6.22
C ILE A 277 -24.44 -6.58 -7.24
N ASN A 278 -25.59 -6.67 -7.91
CA ASN A 278 -26.04 -5.67 -8.89
C ASN A 278 -24.99 -5.37 -9.99
N MET A 279 -24.31 -6.43 -10.46
CA MET A 279 -23.34 -6.31 -11.54
C MET A 279 -24.03 -5.93 -12.84
N MET A 280 -23.42 -5.03 -13.61
CA MET A 280 -23.94 -4.59 -14.88
C MET A 280 -22.95 -4.98 -15.99
N PRO A 281 -23.39 -5.75 -17.01
CA PRO A 281 -22.55 -6.13 -18.14
C PRO A 281 -21.93 -4.92 -18.84
N MET A 282 -20.76 -5.14 -19.44
CA MET A 282 -20.11 -4.21 -20.34
C MET A 282 -20.13 -4.77 -21.76
N THR A 283 -20.31 -3.89 -22.73
CA THR A 283 -20.21 -4.20 -24.18
C THR A 283 -19.41 -3.11 -24.88
N ASP A 284 -19.14 -3.27 -26.17
CA ASP A 284 -18.51 -2.25 -27.03
C ASP A 284 -17.13 -1.78 -26.51
N PHE A 285 -16.31 -2.74 -26.08
CA PHE A 285 -14.98 -2.46 -25.54
C PHE A 285 -14.07 -1.82 -26.60
N LYS A 286 -13.48 -0.67 -26.27
CA LYS A 286 -12.53 0.03 -27.12
C LYS A 286 -11.36 0.57 -26.29
N PHE A 287 -10.14 0.32 -26.77
CA PHE A 287 -8.91 0.78 -26.14
C PHE A 287 -8.15 1.69 -27.09
N GLU A 288 -7.76 2.88 -26.63
CA GLU A 288 -7.02 3.85 -27.43
C GLU A 288 -5.78 4.29 -26.66
N LYS A 289 -4.59 4.16 -27.27
CA LYS A 289 -3.35 4.62 -26.65
C LYS A 289 -3.41 6.14 -26.45
N MET A 290 -3.03 6.60 -25.27
CA MET A 290 -2.97 8.03 -24.96
C MET A 290 -1.52 8.47 -24.77
N PRO A 291 -1.04 9.48 -25.52
CA PRO A 291 0.25 10.10 -25.27
C PRO A 291 0.31 10.79 -23.90
N SER A 292 -0.81 11.36 -23.44
CA SER A 292 -0.96 11.99 -22.13
C SER A 292 -2.39 11.80 -21.59
N SER A 293 -2.52 11.64 -20.28
CA SER A 293 -3.79 11.66 -19.56
C SER A 293 -3.80 12.86 -18.61
N PRO A 294 -4.89 13.64 -18.51
CA PRO A 294 -5.03 14.67 -17.48
C PRO A 294 -4.86 14.12 -16.06
N ARG A 295 -5.20 12.83 -15.86
CA ARG A 295 -5.11 12.15 -14.57
C ARG A 295 -3.71 11.62 -14.26
N PHE A 296 -2.93 11.32 -15.31
CA PHE A 296 -1.60 10.73 -15.19
C PHE A 296 -0.64 11.50 -16.09
N ASN A 297 -0.24 12.68 -15.62
CA ASN A 297 0.71 13.53 -16.33
C ASN A 297 2.15 13.14 -15.96
N PRO A 298 2.89 12.43 -16.85
CA PRO A 298 4.23 11.99 -16.54
C PRO A 298 5.20 13.17 -16.49
N HIS A 299 6.09 13.17 -15.50
CA HIS A 299 7.24 14.05 -15.40
C HIS A 299 8.50 13.19 -15.34
N ARG A 300 9.55 13.57 -16.06
CA ARG A 300 10.86 12.94 -15.92
C ARG A 300 11.74 13.82 -15.07
N MET A 301 12.06 13.35 -13.87
CA MET A 301 13.01 13.98 -12.97
C MET A 301 14.42 13.56 -13.35
N ASN A 302 15.31 14.50 -13.66
CA ASN A 302 16.75 14.26 -13.72
C ASN A 302 17.39 14.79 -12.45
N PHE A 303 18.32 14.03 -11.88
CA PHE A 303 19.00 14.42 -10.65
C PHE A 303 20.36 13.73 -10.51
N THR A 304 21.23 14.33 -9.72
CA THR A 304 22.49 13.73 -9.28
C THR A 304 22.37 13.39 -7.80
N LEU A 305 22.69 12.14 -7.44
CA LEU A 305 22.76 11.65 -6.07
C LEU A 305 24.13 11.01 -5.86
N GLY A 306 24.94 11.62 -4.98
CA GLY A 306 26.35 11.26 -4.85
C GLY A 306 27.09 11.47 -6.18
N THR A 307 27.71 10.42 -6.70
CA THR A 307 28.45 10.47 -7.99
C THR A 307 27.60 10.08 -9.20
N LEU A 308 26.32 9.75 -9.00
CA LEU A 308 25.46 9.15 -10.02
C LEU A 308 24.41 10.14 -10.49
N THR A 309 24.38 10.40 -11.79
CA THR A 309 23.29 11.14 -12.44
C THR A 309 22.28 10.16 -13.02
N ARG A 310 21.01 10.32 -12.67
CA ARG A 310 19.92 9.44 -13.05
C ARG A 310 18.73 10.23 -13.56
N ASN A 311 17.83 9.51 -14.21
CA ASN A 311 16.49 10.00 -14.48
C ASN A 311 15.45 9.04 -13.90
N TRP A 312 14.26 9.56 -13.62
CA TRP A 312 13.13 8.78 -13.13
C TRP A 312 11.82 9.36 -13.64
N ASP A 313 10.96 8.51 -14.19
CA ASP A 313 9.63 8.90 -14.64
C ASP A 313 8.65 8.75 -13.48
N LEU A 314 7.90 9.81 -13.17
CA LEU A 314 6.91 9.86 -12.11
C LEU A 314 5.60 10.47 -12.60
N ALA A 315 4.49 10.10 -11.98
CA ALA A 315 3.18 10.69 -12.21
C ALA A 315 2.54 10.92 -10.84
N LEU A 316 2.63 12.16 -10.37
CA LEU A 316 2.18 12.55 -9.04
C LEU A 316 0.66 12.35 -8.90
N CYS A 317 0.25 11.88 -7.72
CA CYS A 317 -1.15 11.71 -7.37
C CYS A 317 -1.46 12.48 -6.08
N ASP A 318 -2.72 12.90 -5.95
CA ASP A 318 -3.19 13.53 -4.72
C ASP A 318 -3.19 12.52 -3.57
N ASP A 319 -2.73 12.98 -2.41
CA ASP A 319 -2.86 12.24 -1.16
C ASP A 319 -4.33 11.83 -0.90
N SER A 320 -4.51 10.74 -0.15
CA SER A 320 -5.82 10.13 0.06
C SER A 320 -6.11 9.79 1.52
N VAL A 321 -7.39 9.58 1.82
CA VAL A 321 -7.84 8.96 3.07
C VAL A 321 -8.54 7.65 2.78
N SER A 322 -8.45 6.73 3.72
CA SER A 322 -9.27 5.52 3.79
C SER A 322 -9.81 5.34 5.20
N ILE A 323 -11.01 4.77 5.34
CA ILE A 323 -11.62 4.53 6.64
C ILE A 323 -12.30 3.16 6.70
N LEU A 324 -11.99 2.42 7.75
CA LEU A 324 -12.70 1.21 8.14
C LEU A 324 -13.86 1.56 9.06
N LEU A 325 -15.05 1.11 8.70
CA LEU A 325 -16.26 1.30 9.49
C LEU A 325 -16.68 -0.04 10.11
N TYR A 326 -17.07 -0.01 11.38
CA TYR A 326 -17.66 -1.16 12.07
C TYR A 326 -19.05 -0.81 12.56
N ASN A 327 -20.07 -1.52 12.10
CA ASN A 327 -21.44 -1.36 12.55
C ASN A 327 -21.66 -2.16 13.84
N GLU A 328 -21.92 -1.46 14.94
CA GLU A 328 -22.12 -2.07 16.26
C GLU A 328 -23.47 -2.78 16.41
N ASN A 329 -24.52 -2.34 15.72
CA ASN A 329 -25.82 -3.01 15.76
C ASN A 329 -25.80 -4.34 14.99
N ALA A 330 -25.16 -4.35 13.82
CA ALA A 330 -25.08 -5.53 12.96
C ALA A 330 -23.89 -6.45 13.30
N ASN A 331 -22.91 -5.95 14.08
CA ASN A 331 -21.63 -6.63 14.33
C ASN A 331 -20.88 -6.95 13.01
N GLU A 332 -20.82 -5.98 12.10
CA GLU A 332 -20.28 -6.15 10.75
C GLU A 332 -19.23 -5.10 10.40
N LEU A 333 -18.25 -5.49 9.59
CA LEU A 333 -17.37 -4.53 8.91
C LEU A 333 -18.07 -3.98 7.67
N LEU A 334 -18.00 -2.67 7.50
CA LEU A 334 -18.55 -1.97 6.34
C LEU A 334 -17.45 -1.68 5.34
N LEU A 335 -17.54 -2.34 4.20
CA LEU A 335 -16.68 -2.15 3.04
C LEU A 335 -17.54 -1.68 1.86
N THR A 336 -16.93 -0.98 0.92
CA THR A 336 -17.58 -0.46 -0.28
C THR A 336 -17.32 -1.38 -1.46
N GLN A 337 -18.37 -1.83 -2.14
CA GLN A 337 -18.26 -2.41 -3.47
C GLN A 337 -18.05 -1.28 -4.47
N ARG A 338 -16.99 -1.36 -5.29
CA ARG A 338 -16.69 -0.36 -6.32
C ARG A 338 -16.65 -1.02 -7.68
N PHE A 339 -17.17 -0.33 -8.68
CA PHE A 339 -16.92 -0.66 -10.07
C PHE A 339 -15.56 -0.07 -10.49
N ARG A 340 -14.61 -0.94 -10.80
CA ARG A 340 -13.23 -0.67 -11.19
C ARG A 340 -12.95 -1.38 -12.52
N PRO A 341 -13.24 -0.77 -13.68
CA PRO A 341 -12.95 -1.38 -14.98
C PRO A 341 -11.45 -1.73 -15.14
N ALA A 342 -10.56 -0.95 -14.53
CA ALA A 342 -9.14 -1.25 -14.50
C ALA A 342 -8.82 -2.60 -13.81
N ALA A 343 -9.55 -2.99 -12.76
CA ALA A 343 -9.36 -4.28 -12.08
C ALA A 343 -9.64 -5.47 -13.01
N LEU A 344 -10.68 -5.37 -13.85
CA LEU A 344 -10.93 -6.36 -14.91
C LEU A 344 -9.76 -6.40 -15.88
N VAL A 345 -9.38 -5.23 -16.43
CA VAL A 345 -8.34 -5.13 -17.45
C VAL A 345 -7.01 -5.69 -16.96
N GLY A 346 -6.55 -5.26 -15.77
CA GLY A 346 -5.29 -5.72 -15.20
C GLY A 346 -5.29 -7.22 -14.91
N ARG A 347 -6.41 -7.77 -14.41
CA ARG A 347 -6.53 -9.22 -14.17
C ARG A 347 -6.53 -10.04 -15.45
N VAL A 348 -7.29 -9.63 -16.47
CA VAL A 348 -7.33 -10.33 -17.76
C VAL A 348 -5.94 -10.34 -18.39
N ARG A 349 -5.28 -9.18 -18.41
CA ARG A 349 -3.91 -9.05 -18.91
C ARG A 349 -2.92 -9.94 -18.17
N HIS A 350 -3.03 -10.04 -16.85
CA HIS A 350 -2.20 -10.95 -16.06
C HIS A 350 -2.38 -12.40 -16.49
N LEU A 351 -3.63 -12.84 -16.68
CA LEU A 351 -3.96 -14.21 -17.06
C LEU A 351 -3.58 -14.56 -18.49
N THR A 352 -3.54 -13.57 -19.40
CA THR A 352 -3.12 -13.76 -20.79
C THR A 352 -1.62 -13.53 -21.02
N GLY A 353 -0.82 -13.32 -19.96
CA GLY A 353 0.63 -13.14 -20.07
C GLY A 353 1.07 -11.74 -20.51
N GLY A 354 0.16 -10.75 -20.49
CA GLY A 354 0.44 -9.32 -20.64
C GLY A 354 0.85 -8.83 -22.03
N SER A 355 1.26 -9.74 -22.92
CA SER A 355 1.77 -9.48 -24.27
C SER A 355 0.70 -9.53 -25.36
N VAL A 356 -0.45 -10.16 -25.10
CA VAL A 356 -1.57 -10.24 -26.04
C VAL A 356 -2.14 -8.83 -26.27
N PRO A 357 -2.24 -8.36 -27.54
CA PRO A 357 -2.88 -7.09 -27.88
C PRO A 357 -4.32 -7.00 -27.36
N PHE A 358 -4.78 -5.78 -27.03
CA PHE A 358 -6.13 -5.58 -26.49
C PHE A 358 -7.21 -6.05 -27.46
N GLU A 359 -6.99 -5.87 -28.76
CA GLU A 359 -7.91 -6.16 -29.84
C GLU A 359 -8.08 -7.67 -30.08
N GLU A 360 -7.15 -8.48 -29.59
CA GLU A 360 -7.19 -9.95 -29.71
C GLU A 360 -7.84 -10.63 -28.49
N ILE A 361 -8.09 -9.87 -27.42
CA ILE A 361 -8.74 -10.38 -26.22
C ILE A 361 -10.26 -10.32 -26.40
N ASP A 362 -10.93 -11.46 -26.22
CA ASP A 362 -12.39 -11.52 -26.13
C ASP A 362 -12.85 -10.96 -24.77
N TRP A 363 -13.06 -9.65 -24.71
CA TRP A 363 -13.46 -8.93 -23.50
C TRP A 363 -14.88 -9.22 -23.06
N GLU A 364 -15.79 -9.53 -23.99
CA GLU A 364 -17.21 -9.75 -23.69
C GLU A 364 -17.43 -11.07 -22.95
N SER A 365 -16.57 -12.07 -23.14
CA SER A 365 -16.62 -13.32 -22.40
C SER A 365 -15.94 -13.28 -21.03
N GLN A 366 -15.23 -12.19 -20.69
CA GLN A 366 -14.53 -12.10 -19.40
C GLN A 366 -15.52 -11.91 -18.24
N PRO A 367 -15.27 -12.53 -17.07
CA PRO A 367 -16.19 -12.44 -15.95
C PRO A 367 -16.32 -11.00 -15.42
N ILE A 368 -17.55 -10.47 -15.48
CA ILE A 368 -17.82 -9.07 -15.13
C ILE A 368 -17.56 -8.76 -13.65
N GLU A 369 -17.64 -9.76 -12.78
CA GLU A 369 -17.29 -9.64 -11.36
C GLU A 369 -15.85 -9.16 -11.13
N TRP A 370 -14.94 -9.38 -12.08
CA TRP A 370 -13.55 -8.90 -11.97
C TRP A 370 -13.45 -7.38 -12.13
N ALA A 371 -14.49 -6.72 -12.67
CA ALA A 371 -14.60 -5.27 -12.69
C ALA A 371 -15.13 -4.71 -11.36
N TYR A 372 -15.33 -5.53 -10.32
CA TYR A 372 -15.80 -5.08 -9.02
C TYR A 372 -14.80 -5.41 -7.91
N THR A 373 -14.54 -4.43 -7.06
CA THR A 373 -13.61 -4.54 -5.93
C THR A 373 -14.33 -4.30 -4.60
N LEU A 374 -13.78 -4.87 -3.54
CA LEU A 374 -14.19 -4.61 -2.16
C LEU A 374 -13.14 -3.73 -1.50
N GLU A 375 -13.50 -2.48 -1.20
CA GLU A 375 -12.56 -1.44 -0.78
C GLU A 375 -13.00 -0.77 0.52
N LEU A 376 -12.06 -0.26 1.31
CA LEU A 376 -12.37 0.72 2.35
C LEU A 376 -13.04 1.95 1.74
N CYS A 377 -13.90 2.61 2.51
CA CYS A 377 -14.41 3.90 2.09
C CYS A 377 -13.23 4.88 1.98
N SER A 378 -13.10 5.54 0.84
CA SER A 378 -11.90 6.31 0.52
C SER A 378 -12.20 7.52 -0.39
N GLY A 379 -11.27 8.47 -0.38
CA GLY A 379 -11.27 9.65 -1.24
C GLY A 379 -10.02 10.51 -1.05
N HIS A 380 -9.93 11.60 -1.81
CA HIS A 380 -8.79 12.51 -1.78
C HIS A 380 -9.06 13.75 -0.93
N TYR A 381 -7.99 14.37 -0.45
CA TYR A 381 -7.99 15.67 0.23
C TYR A 381 -6.99 16.60 -0.44
N LYS A 382 -7.19 17.92 -0.28
CA LYS A 382 -6.36 18.91 -0.94
C LYS A 382 -4.98 19.00 -0.30
N SER A 383 -3.93 19.14 -1.10
CA SER A 383 -2.59 19.45 -0.57
C SER A 383 -2.63 20.72 0.30
N GLY A 384 -1.91 20.67 1.41
CA GLY A 384 -1.86 21.75 2.42
C GLY A 384 -3.04 21.82 3.38
N SER A 385 -3.98 20.87 3.33
CA SER A 385 -5.06 20.79 4.33
C SER A 385 -4.51 20.56 5.74
N SER A 386 -5.09 21.22 6.73
CA SER A 386 -4.83 20.97 8.16
C SER A 386 -5.34 19.58 8.57
N VAL A 387 -4.95 19.09 9.76
CA VAL A 387 -5.44 17.80 10.26
C VAL A 387 -6.95 17.84 10.43
N GLU A 388 -7.51 18.95 10.92
CA GLU A 388 -8.94 19.15 11.14
C GLU A 388 -9.72 19.18 9.82
N GLU A 389 -9.16 19.81 8.78
CA GLU A 389 -9.76 19.82 7.43
C GLU A 389 -9.78 18.42 6.82
N ILE A 390 -8.71 17.64 7.02
CA ILE A 390 -8.65 16.24 6.57
C ILE A 390 -9.66 15.38 7.34
N ASP A 391 -9.77 15.57 8.65
CA ASP A 391 -10.72 14.84 9.50
C ASP A 391 -12.17 15.16 9.08
N GLN A 392 -12.49 16.42 8.81
CA GLN A 392 -13.79 16.79 8.25
C GLN A 392 -14.03 16.15 6.89
N ARG A 393 -13.00 16.12 6.02
CA ARG A 393 -13.09 15.46 4.72
C ARG A 393 -13.39 13.97 4.83
N VAL A 394 -12.82 13.26 5.81
CA VAL A 394 -13.15 11.85 6.09
C VAL A 394 -14.64 11.70 6.41
N ARG A 395 -15.19 12.56 7.27
CA ARG A 395 -16.63 12.54 7.64
C ARG A 395 -17.51 12.79 6.43
N ASP A 396 -17.17 13.77 5.60
CA ASP A 396 -17.92 14.10 4.38
C ASP A 396 -17.93 12.93 3.38
N ILE A 397 -16.78 12.25 3.23
CA ILE A 397 -16.66 11.06 2.37
C ILE A 397 -17.54 9.93 2.90
N VAL A 398 -17.54 9.67 4.20
CA VAL A 398 -18.40 8.63 4.80
C VAL A 398 -19.88 8.98 4.68
N ALA A 399 -20.25 10.23 4.93
CA ALA A 399 -21.62 10.71 4.76
C ALA A 399 -22.09 10.51 3.31
N LYS A 400 -21.27 10.92 2.34
CA LYS A 400 -21.59 10.80 0.91
C LYS A 400 -21.63 9.35 0.43
N LYS A 401 -20.64 8.54 0.79
CA LYS A 401 -20.41 7.22 0.17
C LYS A 401 -20.94 6.03 0.97
N CYS A 402 -21.18 6.20 2.27
CA CYS A 402 -21.69 5.13 3.15
C CYS A 402 -23.00 5.48 3.87
N GLY A 403 -23.44 6.75 3.80
CA GLY A 403 -24.72 7.18 4.38
C GLY A 403 -24.71 7.24 5.90
N TYR A 404 -23.57 7.56 6.51
CA TYR A 404 -23.45 7.73 7.96
C TYR A 404 -22.89 9.10 8.34
N SER A 405 -23.48 9.72 9.35
CA SER A 405 -22.93 10.93 9.99
C SER A 405 -22.02 10.53 11.15
N LEU A 406 -20.73 10.82 11.06
CA LEU A 406 -19.73 10.43 12.07
C LEU A 406 -19.46 11.55 13.07
N GLN A 407 -19.60 11.27 14.37
CA GLN A 407 -19.19 12.16 15.46
C GLN A 407 -17.73 11.96 15.85
N ASP A 408 -17.28 10.71 15.89
CA ASP A 408 -15.89 10.36 16.22
C ASP A 408 -15.24 9.59 15.08
N ILE A 409 -13.99 9.95 14.80
CA ILE A 409 -13.10 9.20 13.94
C ILE A 409 -11.77 9.04 14.66
N ARG A 410 -11.09 7.92 14.41
CA ARG A 410 -9.78 7.65 14.96
C ARG A 410 -8.78 7.52 13.83
N PHE A 411 -7.78 8.38 13.81
CA PHE A 411 -6.59 8.17 13.00
C PHE A 411 -5.86 6.89 13.46
N VAL A 412 -5.50 6.03 12.51
CA VAL A 412 -4.82 4.75 12.77
C VAL A 412 -3.34 4.87 12.43
N THR A 413 -3.03 5.19 11.17
CA THR A 413 -1.67 5.32 10.65
C THR A 413 -1.71 6.00 9.28
N SER A 414 -0.55 6.28 8.70
CA SER A 414 -0.39 6.71 7.32
C SER A 414 0.77 5.99 6.65
N PHE A 415 0.66 5.79 5.34
CA PHE A 415 1.64 5.04 4.55
C PHE A 415 1.67 5.55 3.11
N ILE A 416 2.68 5.15 2.34
CA ILE A 416 2.83 5.51 0.93
C ILE A 416 2.27 4.39 0.04
N ILE A 417 1.38 4.69 -0.89
CA ILE A 417 0.76 3.67 -1.75
C ILE A 417 1.38 3.57 -3.14
N GLY A 418 1.95 4.65 -3.67
CA GLY A 418 2.61 4.71 -4.97
C GLY A 418 4.12 4.92 -4.90
N ILE A 419 4.84 4.14 -4.08
CA ILE A 419 6.29 4.31 -3.83
C ILE A 419 7.14 4.42 -5.11
N SER A 420 6.77 3.73 -6.20
CA SER A 420 7.58 3.70 -7.42
C SER A 420 7.38 4.90 -8.35
N PHE A 421 6.21 5.54 -8.38
CA PHE A 421 5.92 6.59 -9.40
C PHE A 421 5.05 7.76 -8.91
N ALA A 422 4.26 7.63 -7.84
CA ALA A 422 3.35 8.70 -7.40
C ALA A 422 3.78 9.37 -6.09
N GLY A 423 4.33 8.61 -5.14
CA GLY A 423 4.77 9.12 -3.84
C GLY A 423 3.65 9.67 -2.95
N ASP A 424 2.40 9.35 -3.28
CA ASP A 424 1.20 9.81 -2.59
C ASP A 424 1.04 9.08 -1.25
N ARG A 425 0.60 9.84 -0.25
CA ARG A 425 0.38 9.33 1.10
C ARG A 425 -1.10 9.06 1.30
N GLN A 426 -1.41 7.90 1.88
CA GLN A 426 -2.74 7.59 2.37
C GLN A 426 -2.79 7.64 3.89
N ARG A 427 -3.80 8.34 4.45
CA ARG A 427 -4.11 8.33 5.89
C ARG A 427 -5.26 7.37 6.15
N ALA A 428 -5.06 6.41 7.04
CA ALA A 428 -6.05 5.40 7.40
C ALA A 428 -6.74 5.75 8.72
N TYR A 429 -8.06 5.59 8.74
CA TYR A 429 -8.93 5.88 9.88
C TYR A 429 -9.80 4.67 10.25
N TYR A 430 -10.36 4.73 11.45
CA TYR A 430 -11.37 3.82 11.94
C TYR A 430 -12.51 4.60 12.58
N ALA A 431 -13.75 4.16 12.37
CA ALA A 431 -14.89 4.64 13.13
C ALA A 431 -15.91 3.54 13.39
N ARG A 432 -16.68 3.73 14.45
CA ARG A 432 -17.86 2.92 14.74
C ARG A 432 -19.10 3.64 14.24
N VAL A 433 -20.04 2.87 13.76
CA VAL A 433 -21.34 3.36 13.30
C VAL A 433 -22.46 2.51 13.89
N ASN A 434 -23.65 3.09 13.94
CA ASN A 434 -24.86 2.42 14.38
C ASN A 434 -26.05 2.96 13.57
N ASP A 435 -27.21 2.34 13.70
CA ASP A 435 -28.38 2.66 12.88
C ASP A 435 -28.89 4.09 13.11
N SER A 436 -28.66 4.66 14.30
CA SER A 436 -29.05 6.05 14.61
C SER A 436 -28.24 7.10 13.84
N MET A 437 -27.06 6.71 13.33
CA MET A 437 -26.16 7.57 12.58
C MET A 437 -26.47 7.58 11.07
N ARG A 438 -27.44 6.79 10.61
CA ARG A 438 -27.85 6.73 9.20
C ARG A 438 -28.41 8.06 8.73
N ILE A 439 -27.96 8.52 7.57
CA ILE A 439 -28.47 9.74 6.94
C ILE A 439 -29.79 9.42 6.25
N LYS A 440 -30.86 10.10 6.68
CA LYS A 440 -32.21 9.92 6.13
C LYS A 440 -32.24 10.29 4.64
N GLY A 441 -32.79 9.39 3.81
CA GLY A 441 -32.90 9.60 2.37
C GLY A 441 -31.59 9.43 1.59
N TRP A 442 -30.54 8.92 2.23
CA TRP A 442 -29.31 8.58 1.54
C TRP A 442 -29.51 7.47 0.51
N ASN A 443 -28.88 7.63 -0.65
CA ASN A 443 -28.82 6.62 -1.70
C ASN A 443 -27.36 6.37 -2.11
N PRO A 444 -26.99 5.15 -2.55
CA PRO A 444 -25.65 4.86 -3.03
C PRO A 444 -25.21 5.83 -4.13
N CYS A 445 -24.03 6.41 -3.97
CA CYS A 445 -23.39 7.24 -4.98
C CYS A 445 -22.78 6.33 -6.07
N GLU A 446 -23.17 6.51 -7.34
CA GLU A 446 -22.44 5.92 -8.46
C GLU A 446 -21.13 6.69 -8.67
N ASP A 447 -19.99 6.10 -8.29
CA ASP A 447 -18.65 6.70 -8.44
C ASP A 447 -18.11 6.66 -9.90
N ILE A 448 -18.96 6.44 -10.91
CA ILE A 448 -18.55 6.29 -12.33
C ILE A 448 -18.86 7.53 -13.17
N ILE A 449 -18.80 8.71 -12.55
CA ILE A 449 -18.72 9.97 -13.30
C ILE A 449 -17.39 10.60 -12.90
N PRO A 450 -16.38 10.62 -13.78
CA PRO A 450 -15.22 11.49 -13.59
C PRO A 450 -15.74 12.90 -13.33
N VAL A 451 -15.29 13.53 -12.24
CA VAL A 451 -15.56 14.97 -12.02
C VAL A 451 -14.76 15.77 -13.04
#